data_AF-A0A945F0Y9-F1
#
_entry.id   AF-A0A945F0Y9-F1
#
_cell.length_a   1.000
_cell.length_b   1.000
_cell.length_c   1.000
_cell.angle_alpha   90.00
_cell.angle_beta   90.00
_cell.angle_gamma   90.00
#
_symmetry.space_group_name_H-M   'P 1'
#
loop_
_entity.id
_entity.type
_entity.pdbx_description
1 polymer ?
#
loop_
_entity_poly.entity_id
_entity_poly.type
_entity_poly.pdbx_seq_one_letter_code
_entity_poly.pdbx_strand_id
1 'polypeptide(L)'
;VDGVFFSSLICERDDIEEIIDARTSDAIALAIRFDAPVFTYENIMKKASYSDDNNVNEPQEKDKNWIKNFIEEQEPKEDVLKNLAATSSKELNAMLAKLLKAESYEAAAKIRDELSRRK
;
A
#
# COMPACT_ATOMS: atom_id res chain seq x y z
N VAL A 1 -6.39 -15.97 7.10
CA VAL A 1 -6.83 -15.37 5.82
C VAL A 1 -6.18 -14.01 5.79
N ASP A 2 -4.91 -13.99 5.41
CA ASP A 2 -4.00 -12.88 5.65
C ASP A 2 -3.94 -11.95 4.43
N GLY A 3 -4.21 -10.66 4.65
CA GLY A 3 -3.88 -9.58 3.71
C GLY A 3 -4.74 -9.44 2.45
N VAL A 4 -5.75 -10.29 2.23
CA VAL A 4 -6.63 -10.19 1.05
C VAL A 4 -7.92 -9.44 1.41
N PHE A 5 -8.14 -8.32 0.74
CA PHE A 5 -9.40 -7.58 0.80
C PHE A 5 -10.40 -8.11 -0.23
N PHE A 6 -11.67 -8.10 0.15
CA PHE A 6 -12.78 -8.44 -0.72
C PHE A 6 -13.58 -7.19 -1.04
N SER A 7 -14.19 -7.14 -2.22
CA SER A 7 -15.06 -6.05 -2.63
C SER A 7 -16.18 -6.57 -3.50
N SER A 8 -17.29 -5.83 -3.55
CA SER A 8 -18.38 -6.11 -4.47
C SER A 8 -18.82 -4.83 -5.14
N LEU A 9 -19.17 -4.92 -6.41
CA LEU A 9 -19.80 -3.84 -7.16
C LEU A 9 -21.31 -3.99 -7.04
N ILE A 10 -21.96 -2.89 -6.65
CA ILE A 10 -23.41 -2.79 -6.67
C ILE A 10 -23.77 -2.01 -7.93
N CYS A 11 -24.44 -2.67 -8.86
CA CYS A 11 -24.87 -2.08 -10.12
C CYS A 11 -26.39 -2.07 -10.17
N GLU A 12 -26.96 -0.92 -10.53
CA GLU A 12 -28.40 -0.78 -10.73
C GLU A 12 -28.70 -0.70 -12.22
N ARG A 13 -29.69 -1.48 -12.67
CA ARG A 13 -30.26 -1.38 -14.01
C ARG A 13 -31.76 -1.56 -13.94
N ASP A 14 -32.52 -0.58 -14.41
CA ASP A 14 -33.99 -0.61 -14.42
C ASP A 14 -34.59 -0.89 -13.02
N ASP A 15 -34.10 -0.19 -11.99
CA ASP A 15 -34.45 -0.38 -10.56
C ASP A 15 -34.10 -1.77 -9.99
N ILE A 16 -33.31 -2.58 -10.71
CA ILE A 16 -32.82 -3.88 -10.26
C ILE A 16 -31.36 -3.74 -9.83
N GLU A 17 -31.10 -3.97 -8.55
CA GLU A 17 -29.75 -4.05 -7.99
C GLU A 17 -29.15 -5.44 -8.21
N GLU A 18 -27.94 -5.46 -8.74
CA GLU A 18 -27.11 -6.64 -8.94
C GLU A 18 -25.78 -6.48 -8.19
N ILE A 19 -25.37 -7.53 -7.48
CA ILE A 19 -24.13 -7.56 -6.70
C ILE A 19 -23.13 -8.46 -7.42
N ILE A 20 -21.99 -7.88 -7.81
CA ILE A 20 -20.95 -8.57 -8.57
C ILE A 20 -19.69 -8.65 -7.70
N ASP A 21 -19.19 -9.87 -7.48
CA ASP A 21 -17.90 -10.07 -6.82
C ASP A 21 -16.75 -9.48 -7.65
N ALA A 22 -15.89 -8.69 -7.03
CA ALA A 22 -14.86 -7.96 -7.72
C ALA A 22 -13.57 -7.93 -6.90
N ARG A 23 -12.43 -7.91 -7.59
CA ARG A 23 -11.16 -7.55 -6.94
C ARG A 23 -11.19 -6.08 -6.57
N THR A 24 -10.64 -5.76 -5.40
CA THR A 24 -10.64 -4.39 -4.86
C THR A 24 -10.02 -3.38 -5.82
N SER A 25 -9.01 -3.76 -6.60
CA SER A 25 -8.39 -2.89 -7.62
C SER A 25 -9.38 -2.50 -8.72
N ASP A 26 -10.17 -3.46 -9.21
CA ASP A 26 -11.11 -3.25 -10.31
C ASP A 26 -12.32 -2.44 -9.80
N ALA A 27 -12.80 -2.72 -8.58
CA ALA A 27 -13.89 -1.98 -7.96
C ALA A 27 -13.57 -0.49 -7.77
N ILE A 28 -12.38 -0.17 -7.25
CA ILE A 28 -11.93 1.21 -7.06
C ILE A 28 -11.72 1.91 -8.41
N ALA A 29 -11.13 1.24 -9.40
CA ALA A 29 -10.91 1.83 -10.72
C ALA A 29 -12.24 2.19 -11.41
N LEU A 30 -13.24 1.32 -11.32
CA LEU A 30 -14.58 1.60 -11.85
C LEU A 30 -15.26 2.72 -11.08
N ALA A 31 -15.17 2.72 -9.74
CA ALA A 31 -15.74 3.78 -8.92
C ALA A 31 -15.19 5.17 -9.33
N ILE A 32 -13.87 5.30 -9.51
CA ILE A 32 -13.26 6.56 -9.98
C ILE A 32 -13.73 6.91 -11.40
N ARG A 33 -13.80 5.92 -12.30
CA ARG A 33 -14.17 6.16 -13.70
C ARG A 33 -15.61 6.63 -13.88
N PHE A 34 -16.51 6.17 -13.02
CA PHE A 34 -17.94 6.48 -13.07
C PHE A 34 -18.41 7.43 -11.96
N ASP A 35 -17.48 7.98 -11.18
CA ASP A 35 -17.76 8.82 -10.01
C ASP A 35 -18.76 8.15 -9.03
N ALA A 36 -18.62 6.84 -8.85
CA ALA A 36 -19.49 6.04 -8.01
C ALA A 36 -19.06 6.10 -6.53
N PRO A 37 -20.01 6.09 -5.59
CA PRO A 37 -19.70 6.12 -4.17
C PRO A 37 -19.02 4.83 -3.72
N VAL A 38 -18.02 4.96 -2.84
CA VAL A 38 -17.28 3.82 -2.26
C VAL A 38 -17.63 3.69 -0.78
N PHE A 39 -18.00 2.48 -0.39
CA PHE A 39 -18.30 2.13 0.99
C PHE A 39 -17.34 1.06 1.48
N THR A 40 -17.04 1.08 2.77
CA THR A 40 -16.22 0.07 3.43
C THR A 40 -16.62 -0.02 4.90
N TYR A 41 -16.21 -1.10 5.56
CA TYR A 41 -16.47 -1.27 6.98
C TYR A 41 -15.57 -0.37 7.83
N GLU A 42 -16.14 0.14 8.92
CA GLU A 42 -15.44 1.03 9.86
C GLU A 42 -14.15 0.40 10.42
N ASN A 43 -14.16 -0.92 10.66
CA ASN A 43 -12.99 -1.65 11.14
C ASN A 43 -11.85 -1.69 10.10
N ILE A 44 -12.16 -1.71 8.80
CA ILE A 44 -11.17 -1.65 7.72
C ILE A 44 -10.58 -0.24 7.67
N MET A 45 -11.43 0.80 7.79
CA MET A 45 -10.98 2.19 7.89
C MET A 45 -10.06 2.40 9.09
N LYS A 46 -10.45 1.95 10.29
CA LYS A 46 -9.62 2.09 11.50
C LYS A 46 -8.26 1.41 11.39
N LYS A 47 -8.20 0.24 10.75
CA LYS A 47 -6.92 -0.46 10.49
C LYS A 47 -6.04 0.30 9.50
N ALA A 48 -6.63 0.87 8.44
CA ALA A 48 -5.90 1.69 7.47
C ALA A 48 -5.53 3.07 8.02
N SER A 49 -6.33 3.61 8.95
CA SER A 49 -6.11 4.89 9.64
C SER A 49 -5.12 4.80 10.81
N TYR A 50 -4.59 3.61 11.12
CA TYR A 50 -3.59 3.48 12.16
C TYR A 50 -2.21 3.87 11.61
N SER A 51 -1.98 5.17 11.57
CA SER A 51 -0.66 5.80 11.43
C SER A 51 -0.69 7.10 12.22
N ASP A 52 -0.77 6.97 13.56
CA ASP A 52 0.13 7.60 14.53
C ASP A 52 -0.50 7.51 15.94
N ASP A 53 -0.06 6.55 16.76
CA ASP A 53 -0.53 6.39 18.15
C ASP A 53 0.24 7.30 19.13
N ASN A 54 0.63 8.51 18.68
CA ASN A 54 1.40 9.47 19.49
C ASN A 54 0.76 10.84 19.69
N ASN A 55 -0.52 11.06 19.37
CA ASN A 55 -1.16 12.29 19.84
C ASN A 55 -2.65 12.15 20.12
N VAL A 56 -2.94 11.67 21.33
CA VAL A 56 -4.24 11.82 21.96
C VAL A 56 -4.39 13.30 22.33
N ASN A 57 -5.12 14.05 21.50
CA ASN A 57 -5.88 15.29 21.80
C ASN A 57 -5.76 16.30 20.65
N GLU A 58 -6.59 16.20 19.61
CA GLU A 58 -7.12 17.39 18.93
C GLU A 58 -8.33 17.04 18.03
N PRO A 59 -9.27 18.00 17.80
CA PRO A 59 -10.51 17.75 17.09
C PRO A 59 -10.28 17.40 15.62
N GLN A 60 -11.09 16.47 15.13
CA GLN A 60 -11.13 15.94 13.78
C GLN A 60 -11.35 17.05 12.72
N GLU A 61 -10.27 17.64 12.19
CA GLU A 61 -10.30 18.35 10.91
C GLU A 61 -9.36 17.64 9.92
N LYS A 62 -9.99 16.84 9.06
CA LYS A 62 -9.58 16.48 7.69
C LYS A 62 -8.08 16.54 7.41
N ASP A 63 -7.37 15.52 7.86
CA ASP A 63 -5.98 15.35 7.51
C ASP A 63 -5.86 14.83 6.07
N LYS A 64 -6.17 15.66 5.05
CA LYS A 64 -5.96 15.34 3.62
C LYS A 64 -4.50 14.99 3.30
N ASN A 65 -3.58 15.19 4.26
CA ASN A 65 -2.19 14.81 4.15
C ASN A 65 -1.96 13.30 4.29
N TRP A 66 -2.88 12.50 4.85
CA TRP A 66 -2.67 11.04 4.92
C TRP A 66 -2.57 10.41 3.53
N ILE A 67 -3.41 10.85 2.59
CA ILE A 67 -3.40 10.37 1.20
C ILE A 67 -2.09 10.78 0.52
N LYS A 68 -1.64 12.02 0.76
CA LYS A 68 -0.40 12.54 0.18
C LYS A 68 0.83 11.83 0.75
N ASN A 69 0.86 11.61 2.06
CA ASN A 69 1.93 10.88 2.74
C ASN A 69 1.96 9.40 2.33
N PHE A 70 0.80 8.76 2.15
CA PHE A 70 0.71 7.38 1.65
C PHE A 70 1.24 7.26 0.21
N ILE A 71 0.93 8.24 -0.65
CA ILE A 71 1.47 8.30 -2.01
C ILE A 71 2.98 8.57 -2.00
N GLU A 72 3.46 9.50 -1.16
CA GLU A 72 4.90 9.80 -0.99
C GLU A 72 5.68 8.63 -0.34
N GLU A 73 5.04 7.77 0.44
CA GLU A 73 5.64 6.55 0.98
C GLU A 73 5.69 5.38 -0.02
N GLN A 74 4.80 5.37 -1.01
CA GLN A 74 4.84 4.42 -2.13
C GLN A 74 5.77 4.86 -3.26
N GLU A 75 6.13 6.14 -3.34
CA GLU A 75 7.29 6.53 -4.13
C GLU A 75 8.55 5.90 -3.51
N PRO A 76 9.44 5.28 -4.32
CA PRO A 76 10.69 4.79 -3.80
C PRO A 76 11.43 5.96 -3.15
N LYS A 77 11.57 5.96 -1.82
CA LYS A 77 12.48 6.89 -1.14
C LYS A 77 13.88 6.67 -1.73
N GLU A 78 14.25 7.51 -2.69
CA GLU A 78 15.52 7.44 -3.43
C GLU A 78 16.72 7.44 -2.47
N ASP A 79 16.55 7.97 -1.26
CA ASP A 79 17.60 8.06 -0.24
C ASP A 79 18.02 6.71 0.37
N VAL A 80 17.18 5.67 0.33
CA VAL A 80 17.63 4.31 0.73
C VAL A 80 18.44 3.67 -0.41
N LEU A 81 18.29 4.16 -1.64
CA LEU A 81 18.89 3.59 -2.86
C LEU A 81 20.19 4.27 -3.32
N LYS A 82 20.43 5.51 -2.89
CA LYS A 82 21.56 6.33 -3.38
C LYS A 82 22.97 5.77 -3.07
N ASN A 83 23.10 4.70 -2.28
CA ASN A 83 24.40 4.07 -2.03
C ASN A 83 24.40 2.53 -2.10
N LEU A 84 23.49 1.90 -2.84
CA LEU A 84 23.65 0.45 -3.09
C LEU A 84 24.90 0.17 -3.92
N ALA A 85 25.27 1.04 -4.88
CA ALA A 85 26.44 0.85 -5.73
C ALA A 85 27.79 0.92 -4.98
N ALA A 86 27.86 1.66 -3.87
CA ALA A 86 29.05 1.79 -3.03
C ALA A 86 29.19 0.69 -1.97
N THR A 87 28.09 0.00 -1.65
CA THR A 87 28.04 -1.05 -0.62
C THR A 87 28.68 -2.35 -1.15
N SER A 88 29.43 -3.08 -0.31
CA SER A 88 30.06 -4.34 -0.73
C SER A 88 29.02 -5.46 -0.95
N SER A 89 29.33 -6.44 -1.80
CA SER A 89 28.43 -7.58 -2.05
C SER A 89 28.10 -8.38 -0.77
N LYS A 90 28.98 -8.33 0.24
CA LYS A 90 28.77 -8.98 1.54
C LYS A 90 27.72 -8.25 2.38
N GLU A 91 27.76 -6.93 2.41
CA GLU A 91 26.78 -6.10 3.14
C GLU A 91 25.40 -6.12 2.47
N LEU A 92 25.34 -6.13 1.13
CA LEU A 92 24.06 -6.29 0.41
C LEU A 92 23.36 -7.60 0.77
N ASN A 93 24.11 -8.72 0.87
CA ASN A 93 23.53 -9.99 1.32
C ASN A 93 23.06 -9.94 2.78
N ALA A 94 23.78 -9.24 3.67
CA ALA A 94 23.38 -9.06 5.06
C ALA A 94 22.10 -8.21 5.18
N MET A 95 21.99 -7.13 4.37
CA MET A 95 20.78 -6.31 4.28
C MET A 95 19.60 -7.11 3.71
N LEU A 96 19.82 -7.91 2.66
CA LEU A 96 18.79 -8.79 2.10
C LEU A 96 18.23 -9.74 3.16
N ALA A 97 19.09 -10.41 3.93
CA ALA A 97 18.67 -11.30 5.01
C ALA A 97 17.87 -10.55 6.11
N LYS A 98 18.28 -9.32 6.44
CA LYS A 98 17.57 -8.48 7.40
C LYS A 98 16.18 -8.08 6.89
N LEU A 99 16.06 -7.73 5.61
CA LEU A 99 14.79 -7.34 4.98
C LEU A 99 13.84 -8.51 4.82
N LEU A 100 14.35 -9.69 4.46
CA LEU A 100 13.54 -10.93 4.43
C LEU A 100 13.02 -11.29 5.83
N LYS A 101 13.83 -11.09 6.87
CA LYS A 101 13.41 -11.30 8.27
C LYS A 101 12.40 -10.24 8.74
N ALA A 102 12.45 -9.04 8.17
CA ALA A 102 11.49 -7.97 8.43
C ALA A 102 10.28 -8.02 7.47
N GLU A 103 10.13 -9.08 6.67
CA GLU A 103 9.04 -9.27 5.70
C GLU A 103 8.87 -8.11 4.71
N SER A 104 9.94 -7.32 4.50
CA SER A 104 9.95 -6.17 3.59
C SER A 104 10.38 -6.62 2.19
N TYR A 105 9.47 -7.29 1.48
CA TYR A 105 9.75 -7.95 0.21
C TYR A 105 10.08 -6.98 -0.93
N GLU A 106 9.52 -5.77 -0.93
CA GLU A 106 9.74 -4.79 -1.99
C GLU A 106 11.18 -4.23 -1.96
N ALA A 107 11.68 -3.86 -0.78
CA ALA A 107 13.06 -3.44 -0.62
C ALA A 107 14.04 -4.61 -0.86
N ALA A 108 13.67 -5.82 -0.46
CA ALA A 108 14.46 -7.02 -0.73
C ALA A 108 14.62 -7.30 -2.23
N ALA A 109 13.58 -7.08 -3.03
CA ALA A 109 13.63 -7.24 -4.49
C ALA A 109 14.65 -6.28 -5.13
N LYS A 110 14.68 -5.01 -4.70
CA LYS A 110 15.63 -4.00 -5.20
C LYS A 110 17.09 -4.39 -4.89
N ILE A 111 17.37 -4.93 -3.70
CA ILE A 111 18.72 -5.43 -3.34
C ILE A 111 19.09 -6.66 -4.18
N ARG A 112 18.15 -7.58 -4.40
CA ARG A 112 18.36 -8.78 -5.22
C ARG A 112 18.69 -8.41 -6.67
N ASP A 113 17.99 -7.43 -7.23
CA ASP A 113 18.19 -6.99 -8.61
C ASP A 113 19.56 -6.31 -8.78
N GLU A 114 20.01 -5.52 -7.79
CA GLU A 114 21.38 -4.96 -7.77
C GLU A 114 22.46 -6.03 -7.59
N LEU A 115 22.25 -7.03 -6.73
CA LEU A 115 23.17 -8.18 -6.61
C LEU A 115 23.26 -8.98 -7.91
N SER A 116 22.17 -9.07 -8.66
CA SER A 116 22.12 -9.73 -9.97
C SER A 116 22.83 -8.92 -11.05
N ARG A 117 22.74 -7.58 -10.99
CA ARG A 117 23.47 -6.67 -11.90
C ARG A 117 24.99 -6.73 -11.75
N ARG A 118 25.47 -7.10 -10.56
CA ARG A 118 26.92 -7.23 -10.24
C ARG A 118 27.52 -8.58 -10.62
N LYS A 119 26.70 -9.56 -10.96
CA LYS A 119 27.11 -10.88 -11.46
C LYS A 119 27.27 -10.85 -12.97
#